data_AF-A0A101WCV9-F1
#
_entry.id   AF-A0A101WCV9-F1
#
_cell.length_a   1.000
_cell.length_b   1.000
_cell.length_c   1.000
_cell.angle_alpha   90.00
_cell.angle_beta   90.00
_cell.angle_gamma   90.00
#
_symmetry.space_group_name_H-M   'P 1'
#
loop_
_entity.id
_entity.type
_entity.pdbx_description
1 polymer ?
#
loop_
_entity_poly.entity_id
_entity_poly.type
_entity_poly.pdbx_seq_one_letter_code
_entity_poly.pdbx_strand_id
1 'polypeptide(L)'
;MKKISFVILLVIFVLSLGLNLKVIQEKNRNKEIMINNLYTTIIEVIRELESFVATVDENDINKAKSKLVHAAIGLIEVDNQIKYGTMYVDNQLYHPGILSFRFIGEGLIYGTNVNGMTIKSIFEDDVVSDSENEYINRLNTDLKNIVKELTLKEPYIPNEKLSIKNLNDIFGSFYNTWSHIDEAPYELVWE
;
A
#
# COMPACT_ATOMS: atom_id res chain seq x y z
N MET A 1 -14.72 27.68 50.20
CA MET A 1 -14.77 26.31 49.64
C MET A 1 -15.25 26.29 48.18
N LYS A 2 -16.49 26.68 47.84
CA LYS A 2 -17.00 26.64 46.44
C LYS A 2 -16.13 27.33 45.38
N LYS A 3 -15.54 28.49 45.70
CA LYS A 3 -14.64 29.23 44.77
C LYS A 3 -13.34 28.49 44.49
N ILE A 4 -12.76 27.82 45.49
CA ILE A 4 -11.50 27.07 45.34
C ILE A 4 -11.74 25.81 44.50
N SER A 5 -12.85 25.09 44.73
CA SER A 5 -13.25 23.96 43.91
C SER A 5 -13.49 24.33 42.45
N PHE A 6 -14.07 25.51 42.18
CA PHE A 6 -14.24 26.03 40.83
C PHE A 6 -12.91 26.33 40.13
N VAL A 7 -11.96 26.96 40.83
CA VAL A 7 -10.62 27.22 40.27
C VAL A 7 -9.88 25.91 39.97
N ILE A 8 -9.95 24.92 40.86
CA ILE A 8 -9.32 23.61 40.64
C ILE A 8 -9.93 22.90 39.41
N LEU A 9 -11.26 22.91 39.27
CA LEU A 9 -11.94 22.34 38.10
C LEU A 9 -11.53 23.04 36.80
N LEU A 10 -11.39 24.37 36.82
CA LEU A 10 -10.94 25.14 35.67
C LEU A 10 -9.50 24.74 35.26
N VAL A 11 -8.60 24.59 36.23
CA VAL A 11 -7.21 24.17 35.98
C VAL A 11 -7.16 22.76 35.38
N ILE A 12 -7.94 21.82 35.94
CA ILE A 12 -8.04 20.44 35.41
C ILE A 12 -8.58 20.46 33.97
N PHE A 13 -9.60 21.26 33.70
CA PHE A 13 -10.16 21.38 32.36
C PHE A 13 -9.16 21.92 31.34
N VAL A 14 -8.42 22.98 31.68
CA VAL A 14 -7.38 23.55 30.81
C VAL A 14 -6.24 22.56 30.57
N LEU A 15 -5.80 21.82 31.61
CA LEU A 15 -4.80 20.77 31.46
C LEU A 15 -5.29 19.62 30.57
N SER A 16 -6.56 19.20 30.74
CA SER A 16 -7.19 18.18 29.91
C SER A 16 -7.28 18.62 28.44
N LEU A 17 -7.64 19.89 28.18
CA LEU A 17 -7.62 20.45 26.83
C LEU A 17 -6.21 20.45 26.22
N GLY A 18 -5.20 20.86 26.99
CA GLY A 18 -3.81 20.86 26.55
C GLY A 18 -3.30 19.46 26.17
N LEU A 19 -3.61 18.46 27.00
CA LEU A 19 -3.28 17.06 26.70
C LEU A 19 -4.00 16.54 25.46
N ASN A 20 -5.30 16.84 25.32
CA ASN A 20 -6.08 16.44 24.13
C ASN A 20 -5.53 17.09 22.85
N LEU A 21 -5.18 18.38 22.88
CA LEU A 21 -4.59 19.07 21.73
C LEU A 21 -3.26 18.44 21.31
N LYS A 22 -2.41 18.09 22.29
CA LYS A 22 -1.14 17.41 22.02
C LYS A 22 -1.36 16.05 21.34
N VAL A 23 -2.31 15.26 21.84
CA VAL A 23 -2.66 13.95 21.25
C VAL A 23 -3.17 14.10 19.82
N ILE A 24 -4.02 15.10 19.55
CA ILE A 24 -4.53 15.37 18.19
C ILE A 24 -3.39 15.77 17.25
N GLN A 25 -2.46 16.63 17.70
CA GLN A 25 -1.30 17.04 16.92
C GLN A 25 -0.37 15.86 16.59
N GLU A 26 -0.11 14.98 17.56
CA GLU A 26 0.72 13.80 17.38
C GLU A 26 0.08 12.81 16.40
N LYS A 27 -1.24 12.59 16.49
CA LYS A 27 -1.98 11.76 15.54
C LYS A 27 -1.90 12.31 14.12
N ASN A 28 -2.05 13.63 13.95
CA ASN A 28 -1.92 14.28 12.65
C ASN A 28 -0.51 14.11 12.08
N ARG A 29 0.53 14.39 12.87
CA ARG A 29 1.93 14.23 12.44
C ARG A 29 2.22 12.78 12.01
N ASN A 30 1.76 11.80 12.76
CA ASN A 30 1.99 10.39 12.43
C ASN A 30 1.27 9.98 11.14
N LYS A 31 0.08 10.53 10.88
CA LYS A 31 -0.62 10.36 9.60
C LYS A 31 0.15 10.97 8.43
N GLU A 32 0.72 12.16 8.59
CA GLU A 32 1.54 12.81 7.56
C GLU A 32 2.78 11.96 7.23
N ILE A 33 3.48 11.46 8.26
CA ILE A 33 4.62 10.52 8.09
C ILE A 33 4.19 9.26 7.35
N MET A 34 3.05 8.68 7.71
CA MET A 34 2.51 7.49 7.05
C MET A 34 2.26 7.74 5.55
N ILE A 35 1.62 8.85 5.20
CA ILE A 35 1.33 9.21 3.79
C ILE A 35 2.63 9.37 2.99
N ASN A 36 3.64 10.03 3.57
CA ASN A 36 4.94 10.22 2.93
C ASN A 36 5.67 8.90 2.70
N ASN A 37 5.64 8.00 3.69
CA ASN A 37 6.24 6.68 3.57
C ASN A 37 5.54 5.86 2.49
N LEU A 38 4.19 5.83 2.50
CA LEU A 38 3.40 5.13 1.48
C LEU A 38 3.73 5.63 0.07
N TYR A 39 3.72 6.94 -0.11
CA TYR A 39 4.08 7.55 -1.39
C TYR A 39 5.48 7.13 -1.85
N THR A 40 6.48 7.22 -0.96
CA THR A 40 7.87 6.91 -1.28
C THR A 40 8.03 5.44 -1.66
N THR A 41 7.49 4.54 -0.84
CA THR A 41 7.57 3.09 -1.08
C THR A 41 6.83 2.70 -2.36
N ILE A 42 5.65 3.25 -2.65
CA ILE A 42 4.92 2.93 -3.88
C ILE A 42 5.69 3.40 -5.13
N ILE A 43 6.33 4.57 -5.08
CA ILE A 43 7.18 5.04 -6.18
C ILE A 43 8.39 4.12 -6.39
N GLU A 44 9.01 3.66 -5.31
CA GLU A 44 10.11 2.71 -5.41
C GLU A 44 9.66 1.40 -6.06
N VAL A 45 8.49 0.86 -5.67
CA VAL A 45 7.89 -0.32 -6.30
C VAL A 45 7.67 -0.09 -7.79
N ILE A 46 7.03 1.02 -8.18
CA ILE A 46 6.81 1.39 -9.59
C ILE A 46 8.13 1.37 -10.37
N ARG A 47 9.18 1.99 -9.81
CA ARG A 47 10.50 2.06 -10.46
C ARG A 47 11.14 0.68 -10.62
N GLU A 48 11.02 -0.20 -9.63
CA GLU A 48 11.55 -1.57 -9.72
C GLU A 48 10.74 -2.40 -10.73
N LEU A 49 9.42 -2.23 -10.84
CA LEU A 49 8.58 -2.88 -11.86
C LEU A 49 8.93 -2.41 -13.28
N GLU A 50 9.11 -1.10 -13.48
CA GLU A 50 9.56 -0.55 -14.78
C GLU A 50 10.95 -1.06 -15.15
N SER A 51 11.86 -1.12 -14.16
CA SER A 51 13.20 -1.68 -14.35
C SER A 51 13.14 -3.17 -14.69
N PHE A 52 12.25 -3.93 -14.06
CA PHE A 52 12.02 -5.34 -14.35
C PHE A 52 11.67 -5.52 -15.83
N VAL A 53 10.64 -4.81 -16.33
CA VAL A 53 10.20 -4.92 -17.73
C VAL A 53 11.35 -4.62 -18.69
N ALA A 54 12.07 -3.52 -18.46
CA ALA A 54 13.23 -3.15 -19.29
C ALA A 54 14.35 -4.22 -19.27
N THR A 55 14.58 -4.88 -18.13
CA THR A 55 15.63 -5.92 -18.01
C THR A 55 15.24 -7.26 -18.62
N VAL A 56 13.94 -7.56 -18.65
CA VAL A 56 13.42 -8.71 -19.40
C VAL A 56 13.68 -8.51 -20.89
N ASP A 57 13.45 -7.30 -21.42
CA ASP A 57 13.75 -6.94 -22.81
C ASP A 57 15.26 -7.04 -23.14
N GLU A 58 16.12 -6.77 -22.15
CA GLU A 58 17.59 -6.92 -22.25
C GLU A 58 18.06 -8.40 -22.17
N ASN A 59 17.16 -9.36 -21.94
CA ASN A 59 17.46 -10.78 -21.66
C ASN A 59 18.39 -11.00 -20.44
N ASP A 60 18.38 -10.11 -19.44
CA ASP A 60 19.11 -10.28 -18.18
C ASP A 60 18.19 -10.80 -17.06
N ILE A 61 17.93 -12.12 -17.10
CA ILE A 61 16.99 -12.79 -16.19
C ILE A 61 17.37 -12.62 -14.72
N ASN A 62 18.67 -12.65 -14.38
CA ASN A 62 19.10 -12.52 -12.99
C ASN A 62 18.83 -11.13 -12.43
N LYS A 63 19.11 -10.10 -13.24
CA LYS A 63 18.79 -8.72 -12.89
C LYS A 63 17.28 -8.52 -12.81
N ALA A 64 16.51 -9.05 -13.76
CA ALA A 64 15.05 -8.99 -13.75
C ALA A 64 14.46 -9.65 -12.48
N LYS A 65 14.91 -10.87 -12.12
CA LYS A 65 14.52 -11.52 -10.86
C LYS A 65 14.81 -10.66 -9.64
N SER A 66 16.00 -10.04 -9.57
CA SER A 66 16.34 -9.11 -8.48
C SER A 66 15.40 -7.90 -8.42
N LYS A 67 15.04 -7.32 -9.57
CA LYS A 67 14.08 -6.21 -9.65
C LYS A 67 12.70 -6.59 -9.14
N LEU A 68 12.22 -7.76 -9.55
CA LEU A 68 10.95 -8.29 -9.09
C LEU A 68 10.94 -8.53 -7.57
N VAL A 69 12.01 -9.10 -7.01
CA VAL A 69 12.15 -9.30 -5.55
C VAL A 69 12.07 -7.98 -4.79
N HIS A 70 12.75 -6.92 -5.26
CA HIS A 70 12.67 -5.61 -4.61
C HIS A 70 11.27 -5.01 -4.69
N ALA A 71 10.58 -5.14 -5.83
CA ALA A 71 9.19 -4.72 -5.96
C ALA A 71 8.28 -5.47 -4.97
N ALA A 72 8.44 -6.80 -4.85
CA ALA A 72 7.68 -7.62 -3.92
C ALA A 72 7.90 -7.20 -2.45
N ILE A 73 9.15 -6.94 -2.05
CA ILE A 73 9.47 -6.43 -0.71
C ILE A 73 8.79 -5.07 -0.46
N GLY A 74 8.82 -4.17 -1.45
CA GLY A 74 8.16 -2.87 -1.34
C GLY A 74 6.64 -2.98 -1.18
N LEU A 75 5.98 -3.90 -1.89
CA LEU A 75 4.54 -4.17 -1.73
C LEU A 75 4.21 -4.69 -0.32
N ILE A 76 5.04 -5.60 0.21
CA ILE A 76 4.89 -6.09 1.59
C ILE A 76 5.05 -4.94 2.60
N GLU A 77 5.96 -4.00 2.32
CA GLU A 77 6.15 -2.84 3.17
C GLU A 77 4.98 -1.85 3.11
N VAL A 78 4.38 -1.64 1.93
CA VAL A 78 3.12 -0.89 1.80
C VAL A 78 2.02 -1.51 2.66
N ASP A 79 1.86 -2.84 2.64
CA ASP A 79 0.90 -3.54 3.48
C ASP A 79 1.15 -3.29 4.98
N ASN A 80 2.42 -3.39 5.41
CA ASN A 80 2.80 -3.13 6.80
C ASN A 80 2.48 -1.68 7.20
N GLN A 81 2.79 -0.71 6.34
CA GLN A 81 2.52 0.71 6.60
C GLN A 81 1.02 0.99 6.73
N ILE A 82 0.18 0.37 5.91
CA ILE A 82 -1.28 0.43 6.02
C ILE A 82 -1.74 -0.21 7.33
N LYS A 83 -1.28 -1.45 7.61
CA LYS A 83 -1.64 -2.22 8.80
C LYS A 83 -1.29 -1.49 10.09
N TYR A 84 -0.06 -1.04 10.26
CA TYR A 84 0.36 -0.31 11.46
C TYR A 84 -0.11 1.15 11.45
N GLY A 85 -0.34 1.71 10.26
CA GLY A 85 -0.96 3.01 10.05
C GLY A 85 -2.37 3.10 10.61
N THR A 86 -3.13 2.00 10.67
CA THR A 86 -4.49 1.93 11.27
C THR A 86 -4.57 2.43 12.72
N MET A 87 -3.47 2.50 13.46
CA MET A 87 -3.44 3.17 14.77
C MET A 87 -3.78 4.68 14.66
N TYR A 88 -3.61 5.25 13.48
CA TYR A 88 -3.77 6.67 13.17
C TYR A 88 -4.86 6.94 12.11
N VAL A 89 -5.33 5.92 11.39
CA VAL A 89 -6.40 5.99 10.37
C VAL A 89 -7.55 5.03 10.70
N ASP A 90 -8.55 4.88 9.82
CA ASP A 90 -9.69 3.98 10.06
C ASP A 90 -9.24 2.51 10.00
N ASN A 91 -9.79 1.66 10.87
CA ASN A 91 -9.58 0.22 10.83
C ASN A 91 -10.08 -0.39 9.51
N GLN A 92 -11.02 0.26 8.83
CA GLN A 92 -11.50 -0.13 7.51
C GLN A 92 -10.44 -0.02 6.41
N LEU A 93 -9.35 0.74 6.62
CA LEU A 93 -8.26 0.85 5.64
C LEU A 93 -7.52 -0.49 5.48
N TYR A 94 -7.41 -1.27 6.56
CA TYR A 94 -6.75 -2.56 6.53
C TYR A 94 -7.75 -3.67 6.22
N HIS A 95 -7.58 -4.29 5.06
CA HIS A 95 -8.32 -5.49 4.70
C HIS A 95 -7.44 -6.73 4.97
N PRO A 96 -7.60 -7.44 6.11
CA PRO A 96 -6.91 -8.71 6.30
C PRO A 96 -7.48 -9.70 5.29
N GLY A 97 -6.63 -10.19 4.38
CA GLY A 97 -7.05 -11.20 3.41
C GLY A 97 -6.12 -11.36 2.23
N ILE A 98 -6.58 -12.21 1.33
CA ILE A 98 -5.98 -12.65 0.06
C ILE A 98 -5.80 -11.49 -0.95
N LEU A 99 -6.20 -10.28 -0.59
CA LEU A 99 -6.28 -9.13 -1.49
C LEU A 99 -5.39 -7.96 -1.02
N SER A 100 -4.44 -8.25 -0.14
CA SER A 100 -3.49 -7.28 0.41
C SER A 100 -2.30 -7.06 -0.53
N PHE A 101 -1.62 -5.92 -0.42
CA PHE A 101 -0.34 -5.71 -1.12
C PHE A 101 0.68 -6.79 -0.79
N ARG A 102 0.65 -7.31 0.44
CA ARG A 102 1.46 -8.46 0.85
C ARG A 102 1.16 -9.68 -0.01
N PHE A 103 -0.11 -10.03 -0.17
CA PHE A 103 -0.50 -11.18 -0.98
C PHE A 103 -0.02 -11.04 -2.43
N ILE A 104 -0.18 -9.85 -3.03
CA ILE A 104 0.34 -9.54 -4.36
C ILE A 104 1.85 -9.74 -4.41
N GLY A 105 2.59 -9.17 -3.45
CA GLY A 105 4.06 -9.28 -3.37
C GLY A 105 4.55 -10.72 -3.17
N GLU A 106 3.91 -11.50 -2.31
CA GLU A 106 4.22 -12.91 -2.09
C GLU A 106 3.90 -13.74 -3.35
N GLY A 107 2.77 -13.47 -4.01
CA GLY A 107 2.36 -14.12 -5.25
C GLY A 107 3.35 -13.91 -6.40
N LEU A 108 3.95 -12.72 -6.51
CA LEU A 108 4.98 -12.45 -7.53
C LEU A 108 6.18 -13.41 -7.44
N ILE A 109 6.58 -13.81 -6.23
CA ILE A 109 7.83 -14.55 -5.99
C ILE A 109 7.61 -16.03 -5.76
N TYR A 110 6.54 -16.40 -5.05
CA TYR A 110 6.30 -17.76 -4.60
C TYR A 110 5.09 -18.41 -5.27
N GLY A 111 4.30 -17.63 -6.02
CA GLY A 111 2.96 -18.04 -6.37
C GLY A 111 2.08 -18.12 -5.13
N THR A 112 0.83 -18.53 -5.31
CA THR A 112 -0.15 -18.61 -4.22
C THR A 112 -1.34 -19.48 -4.63
N ASN A 113 -2.07 -20.02 -3.65
CA ASN A 113 -3.31 -20.76 -3.89
C ASN A 113 -4.46 -20.10 -3.15
N VAL A 114 -5.54 -19.81 -3.88
CA VAL A 114 -6.74 -19.15 -3.37
C VAL A 114 -7.96 -19.92 -3.82
N ASN A 115 -8.72 -20.46 -2.87
CA ASN A 115 -9.97 -21.15 -3.16
C ASN A 115 -9.83 -22.25 -4.25
N GLY A 116 -8.68 -22.94 -4.29
CA GLY A 116 -8.39 -23.95 -5.30
C GLY A 116 -7.80 -23.41 -6.60
N MET A 117 -7.66 -22.09 -6.75
CA MET A 117 -6.96 -21.46 -7.88
C MET A 117 -5.48 -21.29 -7.53
N THR A 118 -4.59 -21.90 -8.32
CA THR A 118 -3.15 -21.68 -8.19
C THR A 118 -2.70 -20.55 -9.11
N ILE A 119 -2.11 -19.53 -8.52
CA ILE A 119 -1.38 -18.45 -9.19
C ILE A 119 0.10 -18.82 -9.16
N LYS A 120 0.72 -18.94 -10.33
CA LYS A 120 2.15 -19.22 -10.45
C LYS A 120 2.98 -17.98 -10.12
N SER A 121 4.19 -18.18 -9.60
CA SER A 121 5.17 -17.09 -9.46
C SER A 121 5.60 -16.59 -10.82
N ILE A 122 6.06 -15.34 -10.90
CA ILE A 122 6.76 -14.88 -12.10
C ILE A 122 8.06 -15.67 -12.26
N PHE A 123 8.42 -16.06 -13.48
CA PHE A 123 9.60 -16.88 -13.81
C PHE A 123 9.58 -18.31 -13.26
N GLU A 124 8.41 -18.96 -13.14
CA GLU A 124 8.37 -20.37 -12.75
C GLU A 124 9.18 -21.27 -13.71
N ASP A 125 9.21 -20.92 -15.00
CA ASP A 125 9.89 -21.64 -16.08
C ASP A 125 11.15 -20.92 -16.61
N ASP A 126 11.70 -19.98 -15.82
CA ASP A 126 12.82 -19.11 -16.19
C ASP A 126 12.56 -18.19 -17.41
N VAL A 127 11.32 -18.10 -17.87
CA VAL A 127 10.88 -17.21 -18.95
C VAL A 127 9.78 -16.29 -18.42
N VAL A 128 9.62 -15.11 -19.02
CA VAL A 128 8.46 -14.25 -18.77
C VAL A 128 7.50 -14.37 -19.94
N SER A 129 6.32 -14.90 -19.67
CA SER A 129 5.19 -14.98 -20.58
C SER A 129 4.53 -13.62 -20.82
N ASP A 130 3.77 -13.51 -21.91
CA ASP A 130 2.97 -12.31 -22.20
C ASP A 130 1.95 -12.01 -21.08
N SER A 131 1.37 -13.05 -20.48
CA SER A 131 0.45 -12.95 -19.34
C SER A 131 1.10 -12.36 -18.09
N GLU A 132 2.33 -12.78 -17.77
CA GLU A 132 3.10 -12.24 -16.65
C GLU A 132 3.47 -10.77 -16.89
N ASN A 133 3.84 -10.43 -18.13
CA ASN A 133 4.09 -9.03 -18.51
C ASN A 133 2.83 -8.16 -18.40
N GLU A 134 1.67 -8.67 -18.85
CA GLU A 134 0.40 -7.96 -18.72
C GLU A 134 0.03 -7.73 -17.25
N TYR A 135 0.22 -8.73 -16.38
CA TYR A 135 0.03 -8.59 -14.94
C TYR A 135 0.85 -7.45 -14.35
N ILE A 136 2.15 -7.45 -14.62
CA ILE A 136 3.09 -6.46 -14.08
C ILE A 136 2.72 -5.05 -14.58
N ASN A 137 2.31 -4.93 -15.83
CA ASN A 137 1.88 -3.64 -16.40
C ASN A 137 0.56 -3.14 -15.80
N ARG A 138 -0.40 -4.03 -15.53
CA ARG A 138 -1.65 -3.68 -14.82
C ARG A 138 -1.33 -3.20 -13.40
N LEU A 139 -0.51 -3.96 -12.66
CA LEU A 139 -0.07 -3.58 -11.32
C LEU A 139 0.63 -2.22 -11.31
N ASN A 140 1.57 -2.00 -12.23
CA ASN A 140 2.27 -0.73 -12.35
C ASN A 140 1.30 0.44 -12.63
N THR A 141 0.30 0.22 -13.50
CA THR A 141 -0.72 1.23 -13.82
C THR A 141 -1.56 1.59 -12.60
N ASP A 142 -2.01 0.59 -11.84
CA ASP A 142 -2.82 0.81 -10.64
C ASP A 142 -2.03 1.48 -9.51
N LEU A 143 -0.75 1.14 -9.34
CA LEU A 143 0.14 1.83 -8.41
C LEU A 143 0.35 3.30 -8.81
N LYS A 144 0.51 3.60 -10.10
CA LYS A 144 0.58 4.98 -10.61
C LYS A 144 -0.69 5.76 -10.33
N ASN A 145 -1.85 5.11 -10.44
CA ASN A 145 -3.13 5.73 -10.07
C ASN A 145 -3.18 6.06 -8.57
N ILE A 146 -2.72 5.15 -7.70
CA ILE A 146 -2.59 5.45 -6.26
C ILE A 146 -1.67 6.66 -6.02
N VAL A 147 -0.50 6.72 -6.66
CA VAL A 147 0.43 7.86 -6.52
C VAL A 147 -0.23 9.16 -6.94
N LYS A 148 -0.97 9.16 -8.05
CA LYS A 148 -1.71 10.33 -8.53
C LYS A 148 -2.73 10.81 -7.49
N GLU A 149 -3.47 9.90 -6.86
CA GLU A 149 -4.46 10.27 -5.84
C GLU A 149 -3.83 10.64 -4.49
N LEU A 150 -2.64 10.11 -4.18
CA LEU A 150 -1.87 10.47 -2.99
C LEU A 150 -1.21 11.85 -3.07
N THR A 151 -1.28 12.56 -4.20
CA THR A 151 -0.54 13.80 -4.44
C THR A 151 -1.44 15.01 -4.68
N LEU A 152 -0.90 16.21 -4.44
CA LEU A 152 -1.67 17.45 -4.60
C LEU A 152 -1.78 17.89 -6.06
N LYS A 153 -0.63 17.97 -6.77
CA LYS A 153 -0.44 18.45 -8.16
C LYS A 153 0.94 17.99 -8.66
N GLU A 154 1.22 18.14 -9.94
CA GLU A 154 2.59 18.00 -10.47
C GLU A 154 3.47 19.22 -10.11
N PRO A 155 4.76 19.04 -9.75
CA PRO A 155 5.44 17.77 -9.54
C PRO A 155 4.85 17.01 -8.34
N TYR A 156 4.71 15.69 -8.48
CA TYR A 156 4.07 14.80 -7.48
C TYR A 156 4.67 15.05 -6.08
N ILE A 157 3.94 15.78 -5.25
CA ILE A 157 4.25 16.03 -3.84
C ILE A 157 3.16 15.35 -3.02
N PRO A 158 3.52 14.54 -2.01
CA PRO A 158 2.55 13.87 -1.13
C PRO A 158 1.52 14.86 -0.56
N ASN A 159 0.26 14.48 -0.62
CA ASN A 159 -0.83 15.22 0.00
C ASN A 159 -1.02 14.78 1.46
N GLU A 160 -0.15 15.29 2.34
CA GLU A 160 -0.21 15.08 3.80
C GLU A 160 -1.57 15.45 4.44
N LYS A 161 -2.36 16.28 3.74
CA LYS A 161 -3.67 16.74 4.20
C LYS A 161 -4.82 15.81 3.82
N LEU A 162 -4.57 14.67 3.19
CA LEU A 162 -5.61 13.69 2.88
C LEU A 162 -6.38 13.31 4.15
N SER A 163 -7.71 13.30 4.02
CA SER A 163 -8.56 12.78 5.07
C SER A 163 -8.47 11.26 5.11
N ILE A 164 -8.82 10.66 6.25
CA ILE A 164 -8.89 9.21 6.38
C ILE A 164 -9.86 8.60 5.36
N LYS A 165 -10.99 9.28 5.10
CA LYS A 165 -11.94 8.86 4.07
C LYS A 165 -11.27 8.81 2.69
N ASN A 166 -10.49 9.84 2.33
CA ASN A 166 -9.77 9.82 1.05
C ASN A 166 -8.82 8.64 0.95
N LEU A 167 -8.08 8.32 2.03
CA LEU A 167 -7.19 7.15 2.04
C LEU A 167 -7.99 5.85 1.86
N ASN A 168 -9.13 5.71 2.55
CA ASN A 168 -10.03 4.55 2.37
C ASN A 168 -10.55 4.44 0.95
N ASP A 169 -10.93 5.56 0.33
CA ASP A 169 -11.44 5.57 -1.04
C ASP A 169 -10.34 5.16 -2.05
N ILE A 170 -9.11 5.68 -1.89
CA ILE A 170 -7.94 5.36 -2.75
C ILE A 170 -7.61 3.87 -2.67
N PHE A 171 -7.34 3.36 -1.47
CA PHE A 171 -6.93 1.97 -1.30
C PHE A 171 -8.09 1.00 -1.50
N GLY A 172 -9.32 1.39 -1.14
CA GLY A 172 -10.52 0.61 -1.40
C GLY A 172 -10.79 0.41 -2.89
N SER A 173 -10.55 1.45 -3.71
CA SER A 173 -10.61 1.35 -5.16
C SER A 173 -9.60 0.32 -5.69
N PHE A 174 -8.35 0.39 -5.24
CA PHE A 174 -7.32 -0.58 -5.57
C PHE A 174 -7.74 -2.01 -5.18
N TYR A 175 -8.12 -2.24 -3.92
CA TYR A 175 -8.51 -3.58 -3.47
C TYR A 175 -9.75 -4.11 -4.20
N ASN A 176 -10.69 -3.25 -4.59
CA ASN A 176 -11.86 -3.67 -5.36
C ASN A 176 -11.52 -4.06 -6.81
N THR A 177 -10.54 -3.40 -7.43
CA THR A 177 -10.03 -3.82 -8.74
C THR A 177 -9.37 -5.20 -8.63
N TRP A 178 -8.62 -5.42 -7.55
CA TRP A 178 -7.84 -6.64 -7.33
C TRP A 178 -8.61 -7.77 -6.64
N SER A 179 -9.87 -7.56 -6.26
CA SER A 179 -10.75 -8.57 -5.64
C SER A 179 -11.39 -9.54 -6.63
N HIS A 180 -11.38 -9.20 -7.92
CA HIS A 180 -11.91 -10.03 -8.99
C HIS A 180 -10.79 -10.95 -9.51
N ILE A 181 -10.53 -12.04 -8.77
CA ILE A 181 -9.49 -13.03 -9.10
C ILE A 181 -9.72 -13.63 -10.49
N ASP A 182 -10.96 -13.66 -10.95
CA ASP A 182 -11.38 -14.12 -12.28
C ASP A 182 -10.78 -13.27 -13.42
N GLU A 183 -10.25 -12.08 -13.10
CA GLU A 183 -9.53 -11.20 -14.02
C GLU A 183 -8.02 -11.15 -13.74
N ALA A 184 -7.50 -11.97 -12.82
CA ALA A 184 -6.07 -12.08 -12.61
C ALA A 184 -5.46 -12.74 -13.87
N PRO A 185 -4.56 -12.07 -14.60
CA PRO A 185 -4.07 -12.54 -15.90
C PRO A 185 -3.14 -13.77 -15.85
N TYR A 186 -3.20 -14.59 -14.80
CA TYR A 186 -2.43 -15.81 -14.69
C TYR A 186 -3.22 -17.03 -15.18
N GLU A 187 -2.50 -18.03 -15.71
CA GLU A 187 -3.09 -19.33 -15.99
C GLU A 187 -3.78 -19.88 -14.74
N LEU A 188 -5.11 -19.92 -14.79
CA LEU A 188 -5.93 -20.62 -13.82
C LEU A 188 -5.73 -22.12 -14.01
N VAL A 189 -4.85 -22.72 -13.22
CA VAL A 189 -4.70 -24.17 -13.17
C VAL A 189 -5.70 -24.70 -12.14
N TRP A 190 -6.75 -25.37 -12.62
CA TRP A 190 -7.65 -26.17 -11.79
C TRP A 190 -6.99 -27.54 -11.55
N GLU A 191 -6.77 -27.91 -10.29
CA GLU A 191 -6.42 -29.29 -9.90
C GLU A 191 -7.66 -30.21 -9.88
#